data_AF-A0A081UHK5-F1
#
_entry.id   AF-A0A081UHK5-F1
#
_cell.length_a   1.000
_cell.length_b   1.000
_cell.length_c   1.000
_cell.angle_alpha   90.00
_cell.angle_beta   90.00
_cell.angle_gamma   90.00
#
_symmetry.space_group_name_H-M   'P 1'
#
loop_
_entity.id
_entity.type
_entity.pdbx_description
1 polymer ?
#
loop_
_entity_poly.entity_id
_entity_poly.type
_entity_poly.pdbx_seq_one_letter_code
_entity_poly.pdbx_strand_id
1 'polypeptide(L)'
;MKTPTVEMLKKGYIVIPKSLLENYFATHGQTEGRFEALIRVLMNVNYSDTECDSCGQHFICHRGESPHSLLHWASLLGWKRTQTRHFFNAMIKEGIIERLPSPNGMMRIRVNNYDLWTGKLKAYETGNSSSDRSFHLFWEKYHEMTQTAKVNIGRARREWKKLSEPERQAAIESVEEYYCHLNDTRFCKQAAMYLADKAFLNEYEM
;
A
#
# COMPACT_ATOMS: atom_id res chain seq x y z
N MET A 1 -16.67 -10.45 7.89
CA MET A 1 -16.12 -11.53 7.03
C MET A 1 -14.74 -11.90 7.58
N LYS A 2 -14.43 -13.20 7.76
CA LYS A 2 -13.16 -13.66 8.38
C LYS A 2 -12.07 -14.04 7.37
N THR A 3 -12.34 -13.87 6.07
CA THR A 3 -11.46 -14.30 4.99
C THR A 3 -10.65 -13.08 4.52
N PRO A 4 -9.29 -13.15 4.48
CA PRO A 4 -8.48 -12.08 3.95
C PRO A 4 -8.93 -11.73 2.53
N THR A 5 -8.93 -10.43 2.19
CA THR A 5 -9.40 -9.90 0.89
C THR A 5 -8.85 -10.68 -0.31
N VAL A 6 -7.58 -11.10 -0.24
CA VAL A 6 -6.90 -11.87 -1.29
C VAL A 6 -7.53 -13.24 -1.53
N GLU A 7 -8.02 -13.92 -0.48
CA GLU A 7 -8.67 -15.22 -0.60
C GLU A 7 -10.10 -15.12 -1.13
N MET A 8 -10.84 -14.07 -0.77
CA MET A 8 -12.20 -13.83 -1.28
C MET A 8 -12.22 -13.69 -2.80
N LEU A 9 -11.17 -13.10 -3.37
CA LEU A 9 -11.09 -12.80 -4.79
C LEU A 9 -10.68 -13.99 -5.66
N LYS A 10 -10.24 -15.11 -5.07
CA LYS A 10 -9.90 -16.34 -5.81
C LYS A 10 -11.12 -17.01 -6.45
N LYS A 11 -12.33 -16.73 -5.96
CA LYS A 11 -13.59 -17.28 -6.49
C LYS A 11 -14.11 -16.53 -7.74
N GLY A 12 -13.40 -15.51 -8.21
CA GLY A 12 -13.84 -14.61 -9.28
C GLY A 12 -14.76 -13.50 -8.76
N TYR A 13 -14.98 -12.47 -9.59
CA TYR A 13 -15.87 -11.34 -9.28
C TYR A 13 -16.59 -10.85 -10.55
N ILE A 14 -17.72 -10.16 -10.35
CA ILE A 14 -18.52 -9.55 -11.41
C ILE A 14 -18.20 -8.05 -11.43
N VAL A 15 -17.89 -7.52 -12.61
CA VAL A 15 -17.70 -6.07 -12.80
C VAL A 15 -19.07 -5.42 -12.95
N ILE A 16 -19.39 -4.50 -12.04
CA ILE A 16 -20.64 -3.73 -12.07
C ILE A 16 -20.30 -2.27 -12.40
N PRO A 17 -20.85 -1.69 -13.47
CA PRO A 17 -20.70 -0.26 -13.77
C PRO A 17 -21.16 0.62 -12.59
N LYS A 18 -20.34 1.61 -12.21
CA LYS A 18 -20.65 2.53 -11.11
C LYS A 18 -21.99 3.25 -11.31
N SER A 19 -22.33 3.63 -12.54
CA SER A 19 -23.60 4.29 -12.87
C SER A 19 -24.84 3.47 -12.50
N LEU A 20 -24.78 2.14 -12.61
CA LEU A 20 -25.89 1.28 -12.17
C LEU A 20 -26.05 1.32 -10.65
N LEU A 21 -24.94 1.31 -9.92
CA LEU A 21 -24.95 1.41 -8.47
C LEU A 21 -25.38 2.81 -8.00
N GLU A 22 -24.96 3.87 -8.70
CA GLU A 22 -25.37 5.25 -8.43
C GLU A 22 -26.89 5.39 -8.59
N ASN A 23 -27.47 4.88 -9.67
CA ASN A 23 -28.92 4.88 -9.88
C ASN A 23 -29.67 4.08 -8.81
N TYR A 24 -29.13 2.91 -8.44
CA TYR A 24 -29.70 2.10 -7.37
C TYR A 24 -29.68 2.85 -6.03
N PHE A 25 -28.56 3.47 -5.66
CA PHE A 25 -28.45 4.19 -4.39
C PHE A 25 -29.14 5.56 -4.38
N ALA A 26 -29.36 6.19 -5.53
CA ALA A 26 -30.15 7.43 -5.62
C ALA A 26 -31.63 7.19 -5.29
N THR A 27 -32.14 5.99 -5.56
CA THR A 27 -33.54 5.60 -5.30
C THR A 27 -33.73 4.98 -3.92
N HIS A 28 -32.64 4.58 -3.24
CA HIS A 28 -32.67 3.92 -1.93
C HIS A 28 -31.95 4.80 -0.88
N GLY A 29 -32.73 5.33 0.07
CA GLY A 29 -32.28 6.34 1.04
C GLY A 29 -31.23 5.85 2.04
N GLN A 30 -31.65 5.13 3.07
CA GLN A 30 -30.75 4.67 4.14
C GLN A 30 -30.08 3.36 3.74
N THR A 31 -28.79 3.22 4.07
CA THR A 31 -28.09 1.94 3.89
C THR A 31 -28.66 0.90 4.85
N GLU A 32 -29.20 -0.20 4.33
CA GLU A 32 -29.92 -1.20 5.13
C GLU A 32 -28.99 -2.26 5.71
N GLY A 33 -27.80 -2.44 5.12
CA GLY A 33 -26.91 -3.54 5.47
C GLY A 33 -25.42 -3.25 5.38
N ARG A 34 -24.64 -4.12 6.04
CA ARG A 34 -23.17 -4.03 6.06
C ARG A 34 -22.54 -4.17 4.68
N PHE A 35 -23.10 -5.05 3.84
CA PHE A 35 -22.61 -5.26 2.47
C PHE A 35 -22.86 -4.03 1.60
N GLU A 36 -24.06 -3.46 1.67
CA GLU A 36 -24.40 -2.23 0.96
C GLU A 36 -23.49 -1.07 1.38
N ALA A 37 -23.22 -0.94 2.69
CA ALA A 37 -22.27 0.04 3.21
C ALA A 37 -20.86 -0.15 2.64
N LEU A 38 -20.40 -1.39 2.49
CA LEU A 38 -19.11 -1.70 1.86
C LEU A 38 -19.10 -1.28 0.38
N ILE A 39 -20.16 -1.56 -0.38
CA ILE A 39 -20.26 -1.13 -1.78
C ILE A 39 -20.23 0.40 -1.88
N ARG A 40 -20.98 1.11 -1.02
CA ARG A 40 -20.94 2.58 -0.94
C ARG A 40 -19.54 3.10 -0.61
N VAL A 41 -18.79 2.44 0.27
CA VAL A 41 -17.38 2.80 0.53
C VAL A 41 -16.52 2.61 -0.72
N LEU A 42 -16.59 1.46 -1.39
CA LEU A 42 -15.79 1.17 -2.59
C LEU A 42 -16.06 2.15 -3.75
N MET A 43 -17.27 2.68 -3.82
CA MET A 43 -17.66 3.68 -4.82
C MET A 43 -17.09 5.06 -4.54
N ASN A 44 -17.02 5.45 -3.26
CA ASN A 44 -16.70 6.81 -2.80
C ASN A 44 -15.25 6.99 -2.31
N VAL A 45 -14.43 5.94 -2.37
CA VAL A 45 -12.97 6.09 -2.29
C VAL A 45 -12.41 6.48 -3.65
N ASN A 46 -11.28 7.17 -3.64
CA ASN A 46 -10.66 7.74 -4.82
C ASN A 46 -10.31 6.66 -5.84
N TYR A 47 -10.77 6.85 -7.07
CA TYR A 47 -10.37 5.99 -8.18
C TYR A 47 -8.95 6.34 -8.65
N SER A 48 -8.56 7.60 -8.69
CA SER A 48 -7.20 8.01 -9.02
C SER A 48 -6.66 8.93 -7.95
N ASP A 49 -5.35 9.11 -7.94
CA ASP A 49 -4.73 10.13 -7.08
C ASP A 49 -5.34 11.50 -7.44
N THR A 50 -5.83 12.19 -6.43
CA THR A 50 -6.37 13.55 -6.58
C THR A 50 -5.78 14.46 -5.54
N GLU A 51 -5.47 15.70 -5.92
CA GLU A 51 -5.18 16.74 -4.96
C GLU A 51 -6.46 17.11 -4.21
N CYS A 52 -6.36 17.15 -2.89
CA CYS A 52 -7.44 17.50 -2.00
C CYS A 52 -7.02 18.63 -1.07
N ASP A 53 -7.93 19.57 -0.86
CA ASP A 53 -7.83 20.55 0.22
C ASP A 53 -8.85 20.17 1.30
N SER A 54 -8.36 19.90 2.49
CA SER A 54 -9.21 19.74 3.67
C SER A 54 -8.68 20.61 4.79
N CYS A 55 -9.52 21.52 5.28
CA CYS A 55 -9.19 22.45 6.37
C CYS A 55 -7.93 23.31 6.09
N GLY A 56 -7.69 23.69 4.84
CA GLY A 56 -6.55 24.52 4.43
C GLY A 56 -5.24 23.73 4.28
N GLN A 57 -5.28 22.40 4.42
CA GLN A 57 -4.14 21.53 4.19
C GLN A 57 -4.30 20.82 2.84
N HIS A 58 -3.35 21.10 1.95
CA HIS A 58 -3.24 20.44 0.66
C HIS A 58 -2.54 19.09 0.85
N PHE A 59 -3.16 18.03 0.34
CA PHE A 59 -2.57 16.70 0.32
C PHE A 59 -3.03 15.91 -0.91
N ILE A 60 -2.23 14.95 -1.32
CA ILE A 60 -2.62 13.99 -2.34
C ILE A 60 -3.44 12.88 -1.67
N CYS A 61 -4.69 12.73 -2.09
CA CYS A 61 -5.54 11.62 -1.71
C CYS A 61 -5.35 10.50 -2.74
N HIS A 62 -4.59 9.49 -2.36
CA HIS A 62 -4.21 8.43 -3.28
C HIS A 62 -5.39 7.53 -3.68
N ARG A 63 -5.24 6.78 -4.76
CA ARG A 63 -6.18 5.74 -5.16
C ARG A 63 -6.49 4.79 -4.00
N GLY A 64 -7.78 4.54 -3.78
CA GLY A 64 -8.30 3.73 -2.68
C GLY A 64 -8.41 4.46 -1.34
N GLU A 65 -7.96 5.71 -1.23
CA GLU A 65 -8.15 6.55 -0.05
C GLU A 65 -9.48 7.31 -0.10
N SER A 66 -9.95 7.76 1.06
CA SER A 66 -11.07 8.69 1.15
C SER A 66 -10.68 9.97 1.87
N PRO A 67 -11.05 11.15 1.32
CA PRO A 67 -10.87 12.43 1.98
C PRO A 67 -12.01 12.74 2.98
N HIS A 68 -13.03 11.89 3.07
CA HIS A 68 -14.24 12.17 3.83
C HIS A 68 -14.05 12.01 5.33
N SER A 69 -14.57 12.98 6.09
CA SER A 69 -14.67 12.87 7.54
C SER A 69 -15.70 11.81 7.97
N LEU A 70 -15.61 11.35 9.22
CA LEU A 70 -16.60 10.43 9.79
C LEU A 70 -18.05 10.99 9.72
N LEU A 71 -18.21 12.33 9.79
CA LEU A 71 -19.52 12.96 9.67
C LEU A 71 -20.06 12.87 8.25
N HIS A 72 -19.20 13.13 7.26
CA HIS A 72 -19.56 12.99 5.85
C HIS A 72 -19.96 11.55 5.53
N TRP A 73 -19.20 10.56 6.01
CA TRP A 73 -19.57 9.15 5.87
C TRP A 73 -20.90 8.79 6.53
N ALA A 74 -21.17 9.33 7.72
CA ALA A 74 -22.44 9.11 8.41
C ALA A 74 -23.62 9.64 7.57
N SER A 75 -23.47 10.82 6.96
CA SER A 75 -24.44 11.38 6.03
C SER A 75 -24.61 10.52 4.78
N LEU A 76 -23.50 10.05 4.19
CA LEU A 76 -23.50 9.26 2.97
C LEU A 76 -24.19 7.89 3.15
N LEU A 77 -24.02 7.28 4.33
CA LEU A 77 -24.63 6.00 4.68
C LEU A 77 -26.06 6.14 5.24
N GLY A 78 -26.49 7.35 5.59
CA GLY A 78 -27.75 7.59 6.31
C GLY A 78 -27.72 7.05 7.74
N TRP A 79 -26.56 6.99 8.38
CA TRP A 79 -26.35 6.36 9.69
C TRP A 79 -25.99 7.37 10.77
N LYS A 80 -26.21 6.98 12.03
CA LYS A 80 -25.67 7.73 13.18
C LYS A 80 -24.14 7.65 13.20
N ARG A 81 -23.48 8.66 13.77
CA ARG A 81 -22.01 8.71 13.90
C ARG A 81 -21.43 7.50 14.66
N THR A 82 -22.13 7.02 15.69
CA THR A 82 -21.75 5.84 16.47
C THR A 82 -21.79 4.58 15.62
N GLN A 83 -22.90 4.32 14.93
CA GLN A 83 -23.07 3.19 14.01
C GLN A 83 -22.00 3.20 12.91
N THR A 84 -21.77 4.35 12.29
CA THR A 84 -20.74 4.54 11.25
C THR A 84 -19.35 4.21 11.79
N ARG A 85 -19.02 4.67 13.00
CA ARG A 85 -17.75 4.35 13.67
C ARG A 85 -17.62 2.84 13.95
N HIS A 86 -18.67 2.20 14.44
CA HIS A 86 -18.67 0.76 14.69
C HIS A 86 -18.44 -0.03 13.40
N PHE A 87 -19.10 0.36 12.30
CA PHE A 87 -18.90 -0.25 11.00
C PHE A 87 -17.44 -0.14 10.55
N PHE A 88 -16.85 1.06 10.54
CA PHE A 88 -15.46 1.19 10.10
C PHE A 88 -14.47 0.49 11.02
N ASN A 89 -14.67 0.52 12.34
CA ASN A 89 -13.83 -0.23 13.27
C ASN A 89 -13.89 -1.75 12.99
N ALA A 90 -15.07 -2.27 12.62
CA ALA A 90 -15.21 -3.67 12.21
C ALA A 90 -14.47 -3.95 10.90
N MET A 91 -14.53 -3.06 9.92
CA MET A 91 -13.80 -3.19 8.65
C MET A 91 -12.28 -3.13 8.83
N ILE A 92 -11.80 -2.28 9.76
CA ILE A 92 -10.38 -2.21 10.15
C ILE A 92 -9.95 -3.51 10.79
N LYS A 93 -10.72 -4.02 11.76
CA LYS A 93 -10.44 -5.31 12.42
C LYS A 93 -10.38 -6.48 11.44
N GLU A 94 -11.18 -6.42 10.37
CA GLU A 94 -11.18 -7.44 9.31
C GLU A 94 -10.11 -7.21 8.23
N GLY A 95 -9.33 -6.14 8.33
CA GLY A 95 -8.26 -5.84 7.38
C GLY A 95 -8.75 -5.43 5.98
N ILE A 96 -10.02 -5.08 5.83
CA ILE A 96 -10.59 -4.61 4.54
C ILE A 96 -10.18 -3.16 4.29
N ILE A 97 -10.06 -2.36 5.36
CA ILE A 97 -9.59 -0.98 5.29
C ILE A 97 -8.52 -0.74 6.37
N GLU A 98 -7.70 0.27 6.15
CA GLU A 98 -6.77 0.81 7.16
C GLU A 98 -7.13 2.26 7.50
N ARG A 99 -6.81 2.68 8.73
CA ARG A 99 -6.91 4.09 9.14
C ARG A 99 -5.59 4.78 8.82
N LEU A 100 -5.66 5.91 8.14
CA LEU A 100 -4.49 6.73 7.84
C LEU A 100 -4.26 7.78 8.94
N PRO A 101 -2.99 8.16 9.20
CA PRO A 101 -2.68 9.28 10.08
C PRO A 101 -3.27 10.56 9.49
N SER A 102 -3.91 11.37 10.34
CA SER A 102 -4.46 12.66 9.96
C SER A 102 -3.99 13.73 10.93
N PRO A 103 -3.43 14.85 10.45
CA PRO A 103 -2.92 15.94 11.29
C PRO A 103 -3.98 16.48 12.27
N ASN A 104 -5.23 16.56 11.82
CA ASN A 104 -6.33 17.15 12.59
C ASN A 104 -7.21 16.10 13.30
N GLY A 105 -6.75 14.86 13.44
CA GLY A 105 -7.55 13.76 14.02
C GLY A 105 -8.76 13.35 13.16
N MET A 106 -8.83 13.81 11.91
CA MET A 106 -9.86 13.40 10.96
C MET A 106 -9.70 11.92 10.64
N MET A 107 -10.82 11.19 10.58
CA MET A 107 -10.78 9.79 10.20
C MET A 107 -10.56 9.66 8.69
N ARG A 108 -9.31 9.51 8.27
CA ARG A 108 -8.94 9.12 6.91
C ARG A 108 -8.85 7.59 6.83
N ILE A 109 -9.36 7.03 5.76
CA ILE A 109 -9.34 5.58 5.53
C ILE A 109 -8.74 5.27 4.15
N ARG A 110 -8.14 4.09 4.03
CA ARG A 110 -7.77 3.49 2.75
C ARG A 110 -8.37 2.10 2.65
N VAL A 111 -8.90 1.74 1.49
CA VAL A 111 -9.31 0.36 1.19
C VAL A 111 -8.07 -0.45 0.84
N ASN A 112 -7.84 -1.52 1.59
CA ASN A 112 -6.68 -2.38 1.39
C ASN A 112 -6.81 -3.11 0.06
N ASN A 113 -5.73 -3.08 -0.71
CA ASN A 113 -5.66 -3.68 -2.04
C ASN A 113 -6.80 -3.22 -2.98
N TYR A 114 -7.16 -1.92 -2.99
CA TYR A 114 -8.27 -1.38 -3.80
C TYR A 114 -8.19 -1.76 -5.29
N ASP A 115 -7.00 -1.93 -5.83
CA ASP A 115 -6.80 -2.41 -7.21
C ASP A 115 -7.38 -3.79 -7.46
N LEU A 116 -7.32 -4.67 -6.46
CA LEU A 116 -7.94 -5.99 -6.53
C LEU A 116 -9.47 -5.90 -6.58
N TRP A 117 -10.07 -4.99 -5.81
CA TRP A 117 -11.52 -4.74 -5.81
C TRP A 117 -12.04 -4.13 -7.11
N THR A 118 -11.16 -3.51 -7.89
CA THR A 118 -11.49 -2.84 -9.16
C THR A 118 -11.02 -3.61 -10.38
N GLY A 119 -10.54 -4.84 -10.20
CA GLY A 119 -10.09 -5.71 -11.26
C GLY A 119 -8.78 -5.29 -11.95
N LYS A 120 -8.03 -4.36 -11.36
CA LYS A 120 -6.67 -4.01 -11.81
C LYS A 120 -5.64 -4.96 -11.19
N LEU A 121 -5.79 -6.27 -11.42
CA LEU A 121 -4.86 -7.28 -10.91
C LEU A 121 -3.41 -7.00 -11.36
N LYS A 122 -3.21 -6.58 -12.61
CA LYS A 122 -1.89 -6.19 -13.13
C LYS A 122 -1.28 -4.98 -12.41
N ALA A 123 -2.09 -4.01 -11.96
CA ALA A 123 -1.58 -2.85 -11.21
C ALA A 123 -1.20 -3.25 -9.77
N TYR A 124 -2.00 -4.13 -9.16
CA TYR A 124 -1.69 -4.74 -7.87
C TYR A 124 -0.41 -5.59 -7.92
N GLU A 125 -0.25 -6.45 -8.93
CA GLU A 125 0.94 -7.27 -9.14
C GLU A 125 2.17 -6.42 -9.48
N THR A 126 2.00 -5.28 -10.15
CA THR A 126 3.12 -4.37 -10.46
C THR A 126 3.57 -3.57 -9.23
N GLY A 127 2.63 -3.13 -8.38
CA GLY A 127 2.90 -2.38 -7.14
C GLY A 127 3.15 -3.22 -5.89
N ASN A 128 2.89 -4.53 -5.95
CA ASN A 128 3.12 -5.49 -4.87
C ASN A 128 3.78 -6.77 -5.42
N SER A 129 4.58 -6.64 -6.48
CA SER A 129 5.37 -7.76 -7.00
C SER A 129 6.25 -8.32 -5.87
N SER A 130 6.54 -9.63 -5.89
CA SER A 130 7.60 -10.22 -5.04
C SER A 130 8.86 -9.34 -5.06
N SER A 131 9.17 -8.80 -6.25
CA SER A 131 10.26 -7.86 -6.50
C SER A 131 10.19 -6.55 -5.71
N ASP A 132 9.01 -6.02 -5.38
CA ASP A 132 8.85 -4.74 -4.67
C ASP A 132 8.94 -4.93 -3.15
N ARG A 133 8.42 -6.04 -2.64
CA ARG A 133 8.63 -6.47 -1.24
C ARG A 133 10.09 -6.86 -0.99
N SER A 134 10.70 -7.62 -1.91
CA SER A 134 12.12 -7.99 -1.78
C SER A 134 13.03 -6.78 -1.90
N PHE A 135 12.70 -5.79 -2.74
CA PHE A 135 13.40 -4.51 -2.76
C PHE A 135 13.30 -3.78 -1.42
N HIS A 136 12.10 -3.71 -0.82
CA HIS A 136 11.94 -3.06 0.48
C HIS A 136 12.73 -3.78 1.58
N LEU A 137 12.76 -5.12 1.57
CA LEU A 137 13.56 -5.91 2.50
C LEU A 137 15.05 -5.61 2.35
N PHE A 138 15.55 -5.59 1.12
CA PHE A 138 16.93 -5.16 0.82
C PHE A 138 17.19 -3.75 1.33
N TRP A 139 16.30 -2.80 1.02
CA TRP A 139 16.48 -1.39 1.32
C TRP A 139 16.57 -1.12 2.82
N GLU A 140 15.71 -1.75 3.63
CA GLU A 140 15.78 -1.64 5.07
C GLU A 140 17.03 -2.32 5.63
N LYS A 141 17.29 -3.58 5.27
CA LYS A 141 18.44 -4.35 5.77
C LYS A 141 19.77 -3.68 5.43
N TYR A 142 19.92 -3.15 4.22
CA TYR A 142 21.15 -2.48 3.79
C TYR A 142 21.48 -1.27 4.66
N HIS A 143 20.49 -0.41 4.89
CA HIS A 143 20.69 0.82 5.64
C HIS A 143 20.76 0.58 7.15
N GLU A 144 20.08 -0.45 7.66
CA GLU A 144 20.23 -0.91 9.05
C GLU A 144 21.66 -1.42 9.33
N MET A 145 22.20 -2.26 8.45
CA MET A 145 23.54 -2.84 8.64
C MET A 145 24.66 -1.81 8.41
N THR A 146 24.60 -1.06 7.31
CA THR A 146 25.70 -0.17 6.91
C THR A 146 25.65 1.20 7.58
N GLN A 147 24.55 1.56 8.24
CA GLN A 147 24.28 2.89 8.81
C GLN A 147 24.43 4.04 7.79
N THR A 148 24.34 3.72 6.49
CA THR A 148 24.41 4.72 5.41
C THR A 148 23.08 5.44 5.24
N ALA A 149 23.11 6.68 4.75
CA ALA A 149 21.89 7.45 4.49
C ALA A 149 21.05 6.86 3.33
N LYS A 150 19.72 6.84 3.49
CA LYS A 150 18.73 6.36 2.49
C LYS A 150 18.59 7.31 1.29
N VAL A 151 19.64 7.42 0.46
CA VAL A 151 19.70 8.30 -0.71
C VAL A 151 19.63 7.52 -2.03
N ASN A 152 19.23 8.18 -3.12
CA ASN A 152 19.23 7.59 -4.47
C ASN A 152 18.29 6.37 -4.66
N ILE A 153 17.17 6.30 -3.94
CA ILE A 153 16.19 5.20 -4.05
C ILE A 153 15.75 4.91 -5.48
N GLY A 154 15.58 5.93 -6.33
CA GLY A 154 15.23 5.76 -7.73
C GLY A 154 16.30 5.03 -8.55
N ARG A 155 17.59 5.27 -8.26
CA ARG A 155 18.70 4.55 -8.90
C ARG A 155 18.78 3.12 -8.37
N ALA A 156 18.67 2.92 -7.06
CA ALA A 156 18.69 1.59 -6.46
C ALA A 156 17.56 0.71 -6.99
N ARG A 157 16.34 1.23 -7.15
CA ARG A 157 15.22 0.52 -7.79
C ARG A 157 15.50 0.13 -9.24
N ARG A 158 16.19 0.99 -10.01
CA ARG A 158 16.60 0.66 -11.38
C ARG A 158 17.61 -0.47 -11.42
N GLU A 159 18.61 -0.44 -10.55
CA GLU A 159 19.61 -1.52 -10.46
C GLU A 159 18.99 -2.83 -9.96
N TRP A 160 18.09 -2.78 -8.97
CA TRP A 160 17.35 -3.94 -8.47
C TRP A 160 16.54 -4.67 -9.55
N LYS A 161 15.92 -3.91 -10.46
CA LYS A 161 15.15 -4.47 -11.58
C LYS A 161 16.02 -5.23 -12.59
N LYS A 162 17.33 -4.99 -12.62
CA LYS A 162 18.28 -5.71 -13.49
C LYS A 162 18.70 -7.07 -12.91
N LEU A 163 18.50 -7.28 -11.61
CA LEU A 163 18.86 -8.52 -10.93
C LEU A 163 17.80 -9.61 -11.13
N SER A 164 18.26 -10.85 -11.31
CA SER A 164 17.45 -12.06 -11.24
C SER A 164 17.01 -12.36 -9.79
N GLU A 165 16.00 -13.21 -9.60
CA GLU A 165 15.51 -13.54 -8.25
C GLU A 165 16.60 -14.16 -7.34
N PRO A 166 17.48 -15.06 -7.81
CA PRO A 166 18.61 -15.54 -7.00
C PRO A 166 19.61 -14.44 -6.63
N GLU A 167 19.92 -13.52 -7.55
CA GLU A 167 20.81 -12.40 -7.27
C GLU A 167 20.20 -11.42 -6.26
N ARG A 168 18.88 -11.22 -6.29
CA ARG A 168 18.18 -10.42 -5.28
C ARG A 168 18.28 -11.04 -3.90
N GLN A 169 18.14 -12.37 -3.80
CA GLN A 169 18.28 -13.08 -2.54
C GLN A 169 19.71 -12.94 -1.99
N ALA A 170 20.72 -13.21 -2.83
CA ALA A 170 22.13 -13.02 -2.47
C ALA A 170 22.43 -11.58 -2.04
N ALA A 171 21.90 -10.57 -2.75
CA ALA A 171 22.05 -9.17 -2.41
C ALA A 171 21.46 -8.78 -1.05
N ILE A 172 20.47 -9.52 -0.54
CA ILE A 172 19.91 -9.32 0.80
C ILE A 172 20.73 -10.07 1.84
N GLU A 173 21.08 -11.32 1.57
CA GLU A 173 21.77 -12.19 2.52
C GLU A 173 23.18 -11.68 2.82
N SER A 174 23.94 -11.30 1.79
CA SER A 174 25.34 -10.90 1.89
C SER A 174 25.58 -9.46 2.36
N VAL A 175 24.55 -8.70 2.75
CA VAL A 175 24.72 -7.30 3.22
C VAL A 175 25.63 -7.23 4.46
N GLU A 176 25.39 -8.11 5.41
CA GLU A 176 26.13 -8.14 6.68
C GLU A 176 27.58 -8.55 6.46
N GLU A 177 27.77 -9.65 5.73
CA GLU A 177 29.08 -10.14 5.33
C GLU A 177 29.88 -9.08 4.55
N TYR A 178 29.25 -8.45 3.57
CA TYR A 178 29.84 -7.33 2.81
C TYR A 178 30.35 -6.23 3.74
N TYR A 179 29.53 -5.82 4.71
CA TYR A 179 29.88 -4.73 5.61
C TYR A 179 30.98 -5.12 6.60
N CYS A 180 30.93 -6.33 7.15
CA CYS A 180 31.93 -6.87 8.08
C CYS A 180 33.33 -7.00 7.44
N HIS A 181 33.40 -7.27 6.14
CA HIS A 181 34.67 -7.39 5.39
C HIS A 181 35.24 -6.04 4.89
N LEU A 182 34.58 -4.91 5.19
CA LEU A 182 35.15 -3.60 4.90
C LEU A 182 36.23 -3.25 5.93
N ASN A 183 37.49 -3.21 5.48
CA ASN A 183 38.62 -2.73 6.30
C ASN A 183 38.43 -1.29 6.80
N ASP A 184 37.64 -0.50 6.08
CA ASP A 184 37.32 0.88 6.44
C ASP A 184 35.92 1.24 5.93
N THR A 185 35.06 1.66 6.87
CA THR A 185 33.65 1.96 6.64
C THR A 185 33.43 3.13 5.66
N ARG A 186 34.45 3.97 5.43
CA ARG A 186 34.41 5.04 4.42
C ARG A 186 34.31 4.51 2.99
N PHE A 187 34.73 3.27 2.75
CA PHE A 187 34.58 2.59 1.45
C PHE A 187 33.26 1.82 1.32
N CYS A 188 32.36 1.94 2.31
CA CYS A 188 31.03 1.39 2.19
C CYS A 188 30.31 2.03 1.00
N LYS A 189 29.92 1.20 0.04
CA LYS A 189 29.21 1.63 -1.15
C LYS A 189 27.84 2.17 -0.76
N GLN A 190 27.30 3.09 -1.56
CA GLN A 190 25.87 3.37 -1.48
C GLN A 190 25.07 2.16 -1.98
N ALA A 191 23.86 1.94 -1.46
CA ALA A 191 23.00 0.82 -1.86
C ALA A 191 22.88 0.64 -3.37
N ALA A 192 22.76 1.74 -4.13
CA ALA A 192 22.71 1.69 -5.59
C ALA A 192 24.02 1.19 -6.23
N MET A 193 25.19 1.52 -5.68
CA MET A 193 26.49 1.04 -6.17
C MET A 193 26.76 -0.40 -5.73
N TYR A 194 26.31 -0.79 -4.53
CA TYR A 194 26.35 -2.18 -4.08
C TYR A 194 25.61 -3.11 -5.05
N LEU A 195 24.41 -2.71 -5.48
CA LEU A 195 23.63 -3.45 -6.47
C LEU A 195 24.26 -3.41 -7.87
N ALA A 196 24.72 -2.23 -8.32
CA ALA A 196 25.27 -2.04 -9.66
C ALA A 196 26.55 -2.87 -9.88
N ASP A 197 27.43 -2.89 -8.89
CA ASP A 197 28.71 -3.59 -8.96
C ASP A 197 28.59 -5.06 -8.55
N LYS A 198 27.39 -5.53 -8.20
CA LYS A 198 27.10 -6.85 -7.64
C LYS A 198 28.07 -7.23 -6.52
N ALA A 199 28.29 -6.31 -5.57
CA ALA A 199 29.26 -6.51 -4.50
C ALA A 199 28.94 -7.70 -3.58
N PHE A 200 27.69 -8.20 -3.63
CA PHE A 200 27.24 -9.44 -2.98
C PHE A 200 27.76 -10.74 -3.62
N LEU A 201 28.43 -10.65 -4.78
CA LEU A 201 29.09 -11.79 -5.43
C LEU A 201 30.60 -11.80 -5.21
N ASN A 202 31.14 -10.84 -4.47
CA ASN A 202 32.57 -10.85 -4.16
C ASN A 202 32.88 -12.08 -3.30
N GLU A 203 33.93 -12.81 -3.68
CA GLU A 203 34.47 -13.91 -2.91
C GLU A 203 35.19 -13.32 -1.69
N TYR A 204 34.42 -13.05 -0.63
CA TYR A 204 34.95 -12.88 0.72
C TYR A 204 35.25 -14.31 1.19
N GLU A 205 36.53 -14.63 1.38
CA GLU A 205 37.07 -16.01 1.43
C GLU A 205 36.25 -17.01 2.29
N MET A 206 36.13 -18.24 1.78
CA MET A 206 35.93 -19.47 2.57
C MET A 206 36.94 -19.58 3.72
#